data_AF-A0A8T1XHH2-F1
#
_entry.id   AF-A0A8T1XHH2-F1
#
_cell.length_a   1.000
_cell.length_b   1.000
_cell.length_c   1.000
_cell.angle_alpha   90.00
_cell.angle_beta   90.00
_cell.angle_gamma   90.00
#
_symmetry.space_group_name_H-M   'P 1'
#
loop_
_entity.id
_entity.type
_entity.pdbx_description
1 polymer ?
#
loop_
_entity_poly.entity_id
_entity_poly.type
_entity_poly.pdbx_seq_one_letter_code
_entity_poly.pdbx_strand_id
1 'polypeptide(L)'
;MANQGGPSRKSLSFSGHSFQGRKKASENEGGGGGSDLLPRRSLTSSRSSISLSGERSGERTVKRLRLCKALTVPDSTTLFEACRRMAARRVDALLLTDSNALLCGILTDRDIATKVIAKQLNLEETPVSKVMTKNPVFVLSDTIAVEALQKMVQGKFRHLPVVENGEVIALLDIAKCLYDAIARMERSVEKGKAIAAAVEGVEKNWGTSIAGPNTFMETLRERIFKPSLSTIIPENTKVLKVGLDETVLGVTMKMVEYQSSAAMVMVENKLVGILTSKDILMRVISQNLPQDTTTVEKVMTQNPESATVDMAIVDALHIMHNGKFLHLPVLDKDGDVVAVIDVIHITHAAVTTAGSTAGINNETANSMMQKFWDSAMALSPTEDIDETRSEEESMKLSSEIEGTKSFSYPNTFAFKLQDKKGRMHRFMCETQSLTTLITAILQRMGDDIEPDNLPQIMYEDEDNDKVVLASDNDLGAAVEHAKSIGWKGLKLHLDYTEERGHRRGLSSEDMDYDQSNSWAAAYKTVAAGAALAAGLGVLVYLKRHSN
;
A
#
# COMPACT_ATOMS: atom_id res chain seq x y z
N MET A 1 17.39 66.85 -36.85
CA MET A 1 18.15 66.51 -38.07
C MET A 1 17.83 65.06 -38.45
N ALA A 2 18.09 64.65 -39.70
CA ALA A 2 17.62 63.41 -40.36
C ALA A 2 18.18 62.11 -39.71
N ASN A 3 17.46 60.97 -39.60
CA ASN A 3 17.05 59.94 -40.61
C ASN A 3 18.27 59.09 -41.08
N GLN A 4 18.30 57.74 -41.15
CA GLN A 4 17.27 56.67 -41.27
C GLN A 4 17.40 55.60 -40.13
N GLY A 5 16.75 54.42 -40.08
CA GLY A 5 15.95 53.64 -41.05
C GLY A 5 15.24 52.39 -40.44
N GLY A 6 15.10 51.28 -41.19
CA GLY A 6 14.46 50.00 -40.77
C GLY A 6 15.02 48.76 -41.54
N PRO A 7 14.37 47.57 -41.55
CA PRO A 7 12.94 47.43 -41.88
C PRO A 7 12.08 46.32 -41.17
N SER A 8 10.78 46.61 -41.11
CA SER A 8 9.60 45.74 -41.36
C SER A 8 9.40 44.36 -40.68
N ARG A 9 8.36 44.28 -39.83
CA ARG A 9 7.41 43.14 -39.76
C ARG A 9 6.06 43.56 -40.35
N LYS A 10 5.36 42.65 -41.04
CA LYS A 10 3.93 42.82 -41.40
C LYS A 10 3.08 41.72 -40.77
N SER A 11 2.03 42.13 -40.08
CA SER A 11 0.90 41.32 -39.63
C SER A 11 -0.12 41.14 -40.76
N LEU A 12 -0.85 40.03 -40.77
CA LEU A 12 -2.15 39.93 -41.43
C LEU A 12 -3.04 38.89 -40.72
N SER A 13 -4.24 39.32 -40.34
CA SER A 13 -5.39 38.50 -39.96
C SER A 13 -6.18 38.08 -41.20
N PHE A 14 -6.93 36.97 -41.17
CA PHE A 14 -8.36 36.97 -41.53
C PHE A 14 -9.06 35.65 -41.15
N SER A 15 -10.40 35.68 -41.19
CA SER A 15 -11.35 34.71 -40.65
C SER A 15 -12.22 34.04 -41.72
N GLY A 16 -12.78 32.86 -41.42
CA GLY A 16 -14.18 32.55 -41.77
C GLY A 16 -14.50 31.39 -42.73
N HIS A 17 -15.49 30.59 -42.30
CA HIS A 17 -16.49 29.83 -43.08
C HIS A 17 -16.14 28.55 -43.88
N SER A 18 -16.54 27.42 -43.28
CA SER A 18 -17.52 26.41 -43.78
C SER A 18 -17.98 26.44 -45.25
N PHE A 19 -18.09 25.26 -45.90
CA PHE A 19 -19.31 24.84 -46.62
C PHE A 19 -19.41 23.31 -46.87
N GLN A 20 -20.60 22.85 -47.28
CA GLN A 20 -21.07 21.46 -47.34
C GLN A 20 -20.81 20.77 -48.69
N GLY A 21 -20.76 19.43 -48.68
CA GLY A 21 -20.43 18.60 -49.85
C GLY A 21 -21.55 18.31 -50.86
N ARG A 22 -21.27 17.43 -51.84
CA ARG A 22 -22.27 16.61 -52.56
C ARG A 22 -21.65 15.44 -53.34
N LYS A 23 -22.44 14.37 -53.51
CA LYS A 23 -22.17 13.18 -54.35
C LYS A 23 -22.25 13.49 -55.86
N LYS A 24 -21.52 12.73 -56.69
CA LYS A 24 -22.11 11.98 -57.82
C LYS A 24 -21.17 10.87 -58.34
N ALA A 25 -21.72 9.97 -59.17
CA ALA A 25 -21.08 8.76 -59.69
C ALA A 25 -21.28 8.62 -61.21
N SER A 26 -20.43 7.80 -61.84
CA SER A 26 -20.55 7.15 -63.16
C SER A 26 -19.41 6.13 -63.25
N GLU A 27 -19.66 4.82 -63.28
CA GLU A 27 -20.01 4.01 -64.47
C GLU A 27 -18.87 3.90 -65.51
N ASN A 28 -18.41 2.67 -65.74
CA ASN A 28 -17.87 2.21 -67.02
C ASN A 28 -18.00 0.67 -67.11
N GLU A 29 -18.41 0.14 -68.27
CA GLU A 29 -18.77 -1.28 -68.48
C GLU A 29 -17.80 -2.05 -69.41
N GLY A 30 -17.88 -3.39 -69.37
CA GLY A 30 -17.50 -4.30 -70.47
C GLY A 30 -16.11 -4.99 -70.37
N GLY A 31 -15.95 -6.31 -70.62
CA GLY A 31 -16.95 -7.37 -70.87
C GLY A 31 -16.33 -8.70 -71.37
N GLY A 32 -17.04 -9.84 -71.15
CA GLY A 32 -16.77 -11.20 -71.71
C GLY A 32 -15.78 -12.10 -70.95
N GLY A 33 -15.93 -13.44 -70.85
CA GLY A 33 -17.05 -14.33 -71.19
C GLY A 33 -16.68 -15.85 -71.21
N GLY A 34 -17.51 -16.74 -70.60
CA GLY A 34 -17.43 -18.22 -70.64
C GLY A 34 -16.46 -18.90 -69.63
N SER A 35 -16.72 -20.10 -69.06
CA SER A 35 -17.85 -21.04 -69.14
C SER A 35 -18.01 -21.95 -67.88
N ASP A 36 -19.13 -22.70 -67.84
CA ASP A 36 -19.38 -23.99 -67.13
C ASP A 36 -19.56 -24.13 -65.59
N LEU A 37 -20.86 -24.10 -65.20
CA LEU A 37 -21.66 -25.03 -64.36
C LEU A 37 -21.08 -25.79 -63.13
N LEU A 38 -21.90 -25.80 -62.06
CA LEU A 38 -21.64 -26.23 -60.67
C LEU A 38 -21.95 -27.72 -60.38
N PRO A 39 -21.71 -28.22 -59.15
CA PRO A 39 -22.83 -28.16 -58.19
C PRO A 39 -22.49 -27.74 -56.73
N ARG A 40 -23.27 -26.75 -56.26
CA ARG A 40 -23.72 -26.46 -54.88
C ARG A 40 -22.94 -27.02 -53.66
N ARG A 41 -22.45 -26.11 -52.82
CA ARG A 41 -22.73 -26.14 -51.37
C ARG A 41 -23.32 -24.80 -50.92
N SER A 42 -24.41 -24.86 -50.16
CA SER A 42 -25.13 -23.70 -49.64
C SER A 42 -24.54 -23.23 -48.31
N LEU A 43 -24.14 -21.97 -48.23
CA LEU A 43 -23.93 -21.26 -46.96
C LEU A 43 -24.86 -20.06 -46.92
N THR A 44 -25.86 -20.13 -46.05
CA THR A 44 -26.88 -19.10 -45.86
C THR A 44 -26.32 -17.94 -45.06
N SER A 45 -26.50 -16.72 -45.56
CA SER A 45 -26.15 -15.51 -44.83
C SER A 45 -26.99 -15.38 -43.56
N SER A 46 -26.38 -15.57 -42.40
CA SER A 46 -26.99 -15.26 -41.11
C SER A 46 -26.37 -13.98 -40.57
N ARG A 47 -27.19 -12.94 -40.40
CA ARG A 47 -26.78 -11.67 -39.77
C ARG A 47 -26.39 -11.95 -38.31
N SER A 48 -25.11 -11.83 -37.96
CA SER A 48 -24.69 -11.72 -36.57
C SER A 48 -24.96 -10.29 -36.09
N SER A 49 -26.01 -10.14 -35.30
CA SER A 49 -26.22 -8.97 -34.44
C SER A 49 -24.99 -8.76 -33.56
N ILE A 50 -24.42 -7.55 -33.56
CA ILE A 50 -23.38 -7.17 -32.61
C ILE A 50 -24.03 -7.10 -31.23
N SER A 51 -23.87 -8.17 -30.45
CA SER A 51 -24.26 -8.22 -29.04
C SER A 51 -23.17 -7.56 -28.19
N LEU A 52 -23.55 -6.46 -27.54
CA LEU A 52 -22.75 -5.73 -26.56
C LEU A 52 -22.69 -6.54 -25.25
N SER A 53 -21.87 -7.59 -25.22
CA SER A 53 -21.54 -8.33 -23.99
C SER A 53 -20.29 -9.19 -24.24
N GLY A 54 -19.12 -8.57 -24.15
CA GLY A 54 -17.83 -9.21 -24.32
C GLY A 54 -16.79 -8.53 -23.43
N GLU A 55 -16.91 -8.73 -22.11
CA GLU A 55 -15.83 -8.38 -21.21
C GLU A 55 -14.56 -9.13 -21.65
N ARG A 56 -13.50 -8.38 -21.97
CA ARG A 56 -12.15 -8.94 -22.04
C ARG A 56 -11.74 -9.35 -20.63
N SER A 57 -12.01 -10.60 -20.27
CA SER A 57 -11.62 -11.20 -19.00
C SER A 57 -10.10 -11.07 -18.81
N GLY A 58 -9.69 -10.05 -18.05
CA GLY A 58 -8.28 -9.71 -17.80
C GLY A 58 -8.00 -8.21 -17.66
N GLU A 59 -8.66 -7.34 -18.44
CA GLU A 59 -8.30 -5.91 -18.49
C GLU A 59 -8.93 -5.12 -17.31
N ARG A 60 -8.09 -4.70 -16.35
CA ARG A 60 -8.53 -3.89 -15.19
C ARG A 60 -8.38 -2.40 -15.48
N THR A 61 -9.41 -1.62 -15.17
CA THR A 61 -9.43 -0.17 -15.32
C THR A 61 -9.01 0.58 -14.06
N VAL A 62 -8.65 1.86 -14.18
CA VAL A 62 -8.18 2.72 -13.07
C VAL A 62 -9.20 2.81 -11.93
N LYS A 63 -10.50 2.88 -12.22
CA LYS A 63 -11.57 2.88 -11.19
C LYS A 63 -11.66 1.60 -10.36
N ARG A 64 -11.03 0.50 -10.81
CA ARG A 64 -10.91 -0.74 -10.04
C ARG A 64 -9.63 -0.77 -9.18
N LEU A 65 -8.76 0.24 -9.23
CA LEU A 65 -7.58 0.35 -8.35
C LEU A 65 -7.95 1.02 -7.02
N ARG A 66 -7.03 0.96 -6.04
CA ARG A 66 -7.18 1.69 -4.78
C ARG A 66 -6.92 3.19 -5.00
N LEU A 67 -8.00 3.91 -5.29
CA LEU A 67 -7.97 5.35 -5.50
C LEU A 67 -7.87 6.13 -4.17
N CYS A 68 -7.18 7.26 -4.19
CA CYS A 68 -7.12 8.20 -3.07
C CYS A 68 -8.14 9.31 -3.28
N LYS A 69 -8.88 9.70 -2.23
CA LYS A 69 -9.72 10.91 -2.25
C LYS A 69 -8.84 12.11 -2.59
N ALA A 70 -9.13 12.78 -3.71
CA ALA A 70 -8.39 13.96 -4.12
C ALA A 70 -8.63 15.10 -3.12
N LEU A 71 -7.56 15.82 -2.76
CA LEU A 71 -7.69 17.15 -2.17
C LEU A 71 -7.67 18.17 -3.30
N THR A 72 -8.72 18.97 -3.41
CA THR A 72 -8.88 20.02 -4.43
C THR A 72 -8.98 21.40 -3.78
N VAL A 73 -8.42 22.41 -4.45
CA VAL A 73 -8.64 23.84 -4.12
C VAL A 73 -8.68 24.69 -5.40
N PRO A 74 -9.30 25.89 -5.37
CA PRO A 74 -9.15 26.89 -6.43
C PRO A 74 -7.69 27.32 -6.63
N ASP A 75 -7.29 27.60 -7.86
CA ASP A 75 -5.92 28.03 -8.21
C ASP A 75 -5.52 29.41 -7.64
N SER A 76 -6.49 30.18 -7.17
CA SER A 76 -6.33 31.44 -6.44
C SER A 76 -6.01 31.28 -4.94
N THR A 77 -6.07 30.07 -4.40
CA THR A 77 -5.80 29.79 -2.96
C THR A 77 -4.38 30.21 -2.58
N THR A 78 -4.20 30.79 -1.39
CA THR A 78 -2.85 31.16 -0.90
C THR A 78 -2.02 29.93 -0.56
N LEU A 79 -0.70 30.01 -0.69
CA LEU A 79 0.18 28.89 -0.38
C LEU A 79 0.08 28.45 1.09
N PHE A 80 -0.12 29.38 2.02
CA PHE A 80 -0.32 29.08 3.43
C PHE A 80 -1.56 28.21 3.67
N GLU A 81 -2.73 28.60 3.12
CA GLU A 81 -3.97 27.84 3.29
C GLU A 81 -3.91 26.48 2.57
N ALA A 82 -3.27 26.43 1.39
CA ALA A 82 -3.00 25.18 0.69
C ALA A 82 -2.16 24.22 1.53
N CYS A 83 -1.05 24.69 2.12
CA CYS A 83 -0.19 23.90 3.00
C CYS A 83 -0.95 23.41 4.25
N ARG A 84 -1.78 24.27 4.87
CA ARG A 84 -2.63 23.87 6.01
C ARG A 84 -3.62 22.77 5.64
N ARG A 85 -4.28 22.86 4.49
CA ARG A 85 -5.21 21.81 4.01
C ARG A 85 -4.51 20.50 3.72
N MET A 86 -3.34 20.54 3.07
CA MET A 86 -2.51 19.36 2.82
C MET A 86 -2.12 18.69 4.14
N ALA A 87 -1.65 19.47 5.12
CA ALA A 87 -1.27 18.96 6.44
C ALA A 87 -2.46 18.37 7.22
N ALA A 88 -3.61 19.05 7.23
CA ALA A 88 -4.82 18.59 7.91
C ALA A 88 -5.34 17.26 7.33
N ARG A 89 -5.33 17.09 6.00
CA ARG A 89 -5.69 15.84 5.31
C ARG A 89 -4.56 14.81 5.28
N ARG A 90 -3.35 15.17 5.76
CA ARG A 90 -2.11 14.36 5.71
C ARG A 90 -1.76 13.86 4.30
N VAL A 91 -1.98 14.71 3.30
CA VAL A 91 -1.65 14.46 1.89
C VAL A 91 -0.42 15.24 1.45
N ASP A 92 0.29 14.70 0.48
CA ASP A 92 1.54 15.21 -0.10
C ASP A 92 1.36 15.76 -1.52
N ALA A 93 0.13 15.70 -2.06
CA ALA A 93 -0.28 16.32 -3.31
C ALA A 93 -1.65 17.00 -3.17
N LEU A 94 -1.81 18.06 -3.95
CA LEU A 94 -2.97 18.94 -4.01
C LEU A 94 -3.32 19.21 -5.47
N LEU A 95 -4.57 19.00 -5.84
CA LEU A 95 -5.08 19.28 -7.18
C LEU A 95 -5.74 20.65 -7.22
N LEU A 96 -5.57 21.34 -8.36
CA LEU A 96 -5.98 22.72 -8.52
C LEU A 96 -6.99 22.84 -9.63
N THR A 97 -8.07 23.56 -9.33
CA THR A 97 -9.16 23.81 -10.27
C THR A 97 -9.24 25.28 -10.65
N ASP A 98 -9.56 25.54 -11.91
CA ASP A 98 -9.84 26.89 -12.41
C ASP A 98 -11.23 27.40 -11.97
N SER A 99 -11.64 28.56 -12.49
CA SER A 99 -12.97 29.14 -12.25
C SER A 99 -14.14 28.31 -12.80
N ASN A 100 -13.87 27.33 -13.66
CA ASN A 100 -14.85 26.42 -14.25
C ASN A 100 -14.87 25.05 -13.53
N ALA A 101 -14.19 24.95 -12.38
CA ALA A 101 -13.94 23.71 -11.64
C ALA A 101 -13.12 22.63 -12.39
N LEU A 102 -12.45 22.99 -13.49
CA LEU A 102 -11.64 22.06 -14.28
C LEU A 102 -10.21 21.97 -13.76
N LEU A 103 -9.62 20.78 -13.82
CA LEU A 103 -8.23 20.52 -13.41
C LEU A 103 -7.23 21.37 -14.21
N CYS A 104 -6.60 22.35 -13.56
CA CYS A 104 -5.61 23.24 -14.16
C CYS A 104 -4.18 23.02 -13.65
N GLY A 105 -4.01 22.34 -12.51
CA GLY A 105 -2.70 22.16 -11.89
C GLY A 105 -2.59 21.05 -10.86
N ILE A 106 -1.35 20.72 -10.51
CA ILE A 106 -0.96 19.93 -9.33
C ILE A 106 0.14 20.66 -8.54
N LEU A 107 0.08 20.56 -7.21
CA LEU A 107 1.11 21.04 -6.28
C LEU A 107 1.47 19.91 -5.31
N THR A 108 2.77 19.71 -5.07
CA THR A 108 3.29 18.67 -4.16
C THR A 108 4.11 19.25 -3.01
N ASP A 109 4.38 18.44 -1.99
CA ASP A 109 5.34 18.75 -0.93
C ASP A 109 6.74 19.14 -1.48
N ARG A 110 7.20 18.45 -2.53
CA ARG A 110 8.43 18.80 -3.26
C ARG A 110 8.35 20.16 -3.95
N ASP A 111 7.21 20.51 -4.55
CA ASP A 111 7.02 21.85 -5.13
C ASP A 111 7.06 22.94 -4.05
N ILE A 112 6.47 22.68 -2.88
CA ILE A 112 6.50 23.61 -1.75
C ILE A 112 7.95 23.82 -1.29
N ALA A 113 8.70 22.76 -1.01
CA ALA A 113 10.11 22.87 -0.64
C ALA A 113 10.94 23.62 -1.72
N THR A 114 10.89 23.17 -2.98
CA THR A 114 11.82 23.62 -4.04
C THR A 114 11.42 24.91 -4.76
N LYS A 115 10.12 25.24 -4.85
CA LYS A 115 9.61 26.42 -5.56
C LYS A 115 9.12 27.53 -4.63
N VAL A 116 8.82 27.24 -3.36
CA VAL A 116 8.32 28.22 -2.37
C VAL A 116 9.40 28.53 -1.34
N ILE A 117 9.80 27.53 -0.55
CA ILE A 117 10.70 27.71 0.60
C ILE A 117 12.11 28.10 0.15
N ALA A 118 12.72 27.32 -0.74
CA ALA A 118 14.03 27.66 -1.32
C ALA A 118 14.06 29.02 -2.06
N LYS A 119 12.90 29.51 -2.51
CA LYS A 119 12.75 30.80 -3.21
C LYS A 119 12.25 31.94 -2.30
N GLN A 120 12.05 31.67 -1.01
CA GLN A 120 11.62 32.65 0.00
C GLN A 120 10.34 33.40 -0.40
N LEU A 121 9.38 32.72 -1.04
CA LEU A 121 8.11 33.35 -1.42
C LEU A 121 7.21 33.55 -0.20
N ASN A 122 6.52 34.70 -0.14
CA ASN A 122 5.53 34.97 0.90
C ASN A 122 4.35 33.99 0.79
N LEU A 123 4.19 33.12 1.78
CA LEU A 123 3.16 32.07 1.81
C LEU A 123 1.73 32.63 1.91
N GLU A 124 1.54 33.78 2.55
CA GLU A 124 0.23 34.40 2.77
C GLU A 124 -0.28 35.13 1.52
N GLU A 125 0.61 35.82 0.79
CA GLU A 125 0.26 36.63 -0.38
C GLU A 125 0.34 35.87 -1.73
N THR A 126 1.13 34.80 -1.80
CA THR A 126 1.40 34.10 -3.06
C THR A 126 0.34 33.03 -3.32
N PRO A 127 -0.47 33.15 -4.40
CA PRO A 127 -1.40 32.10 -4.79
C PRO A 127 -0.67 30.89 -5.39
N VAL A 128 -1.22 29.70 -5.15
CA VAL A 128 -0.71 28.41 -5.62
C VAL A 128 -0.51 28.35 -7.14
N SER A 129 -1.33 29.04 -7.94
CA SER A 129 -1.22 29.15 -9.40
C SER A 129 0.12 29.70 -9.91
N LYS A 130 0.91 30.39 -9.08
CA LYS A 130 2.25 30.87 -9.41
C LYS A 130 3.33 29.78 -9.37
N VAL A 131 3.12 28.68 -8.63
CA VAL A 131 4.13 27.63 -8.41
C VAL A 131 3.68 26.21 -8.79
N MET A 132 2.37 26.00 -8.96
CA MET A 132 1.82 24.71 -9.42
C MET A 132 2.44 24.23 -10.74
N THR A 133 2.52 22.93 -10.90
CA THR A 133 2.75 22.31 -12.21
C THR A 133 1.45 22.39 -12.99
N LYS A 134 1.42 23.24 -14.01
CA LYS A 134 0.24 23.50 -14.85
C LYS A 134 -0.03 22.33 -15.80
N ASN A 135 -1.30 22.12 -16.15
CA ASN A 135 -1.75 21.09 -17.10
C ASN A 135 -1.18 19.70 -16.79
N PRO A 136 -1.40 19.15 -15.58
CA PRO A 136 -0.88 17.84 -15.20
C PRO A 136 -1.40 16.75 -16.14
N VAL A 137 -0.56 15.76 -16.44
CA VAL A 137 -1.01 14.51 -17.07
C VAL A 137 -2.08 13.89 -16.17
N PHE A 138 -3.19 13.46 -16.76
CA PHE A 138 -4.28 12.78 -16.06
C PHE A 138 -4.71 11.53 -16.85
N VAL A 139 -5.54 10.68 -16.23
CA VAL A 139 -6.21 9.55 -16.89
C VAL A 139 -7.70 9.56 -16.59
N LEU A 140 -8.47 8.87 -17.43
CA LEU A 140 -9.89 8.66 -17.18
C LEU A 140 -10.11 7.47 -16.22
N SER A 141 -11.24 7.45 -15.53
CA SER A 141 -11.64 6.36 -14.63
C SER A 141 -11.67 4.98 -15.30
N ASP A 142 -11.96 4.93 -16.59
CA ASP A 142 -12.04 3.75 -17.45
C ASP A 142 -10.74 3.40 -18.18
N THR A 143 -9.70 4.24 -18.07
CA THR A 143 -8.36 3.97 -18.64
C THR A 143 -7.81 2.66 -18.06
N ILE A 144 -7.05 1.90 -18.87
CA ILE A 144 -6.44 0.64 -18.42
C ILE A 144 -5.42 0.94 -17.31
N ALA A 145 -5.49 0.18 -16.21
CA ALA A 145 -4.64 0.37 -15.04
C ALA A 145 -3.14 0.35 -15.36
N VAL A 146 -2.72 -0.57 -16.24
CA VAL A 146 -1.34 -0.68 -16.72
C VAL A 146 -0.88 0.57 -17.46
N GLU A 147 -1.74 1.15 -18.32
CA GLU A 147 -1.42 2.36 -19.08
C GLU A 147 -1.22 3.56 -18.13
N ALA A 148 -2.06 3.69 -17.11
CA ALA A 148 -1.92 4.70 -16.08
C ALA A 148 -0.60 4.56 -15.30
N LEU A 149 -0.23 3.34 -14.90
CA LEU A 149 1.02 3.06 -14.20
C LEU A 149 2.26 3.28 -15.09
N GLN A 150 2.18 2.93 -16.38
CA GLN A 150 3.23 3.24 -17.37
C GLN A 150 3.43 4.75 -17.51
N LYS A 151 2.36 5.56 -17.58
CA LYS A 151 2.44 7.03 -17.60
C LYS A 151 3.18 7.58 -16.36
N MET A 152 2.91 7.03 -15.18
CA MET A 152 3.58 7.42 -13.93
C MET A 152 5.07 7.10 -13.92
N VAL A 153 5.47 5.90 -14.37
CA VAL A 153 6.88 5.49 -14.45
C VAL A 153 7.63 6.32 -15.50
N GLN A 154 7.07 6.47 -16.71
CA GLN A 154 7.69 7.22 -17.81
C GLN A 154 7.82 8.71 -17.48
N GLY A 155 6.79 9.31 -16.89
CA GLY A 155 6.80 10.70 -16.45
C GLY A 155 7.53 10.94 -15.12
N LYS A 156 7.99 9.89 -14.44
CA LYS A 156 8.70 9.93 -13.14
C LYS A 156 7.94 10.69 -12.05
N PHE A 157 6.62 10.52 -11.98
CA PHE A 157 5.75 11.16 -10.99
C PHE A 157 4.97 10.13 -10.14
N ARG A 158 4.80 10.42 -8.84
CA ARG A 158 4.04 9.54 -7.92
C ARG A 158 2.54 9.68 -8.03
N HIS A 159 2.06 10.82 -8.52
CA HIS A 159 0.70 11.29 -8.35
C HIS A 159 0.07 11.53 -9.72
N LEU A 160 -1.01 10.81 -10.02
CA LEU A 160 -1.73 10.89 -11.29
C LEU A 160 -3.21 11.20 -11.03
N PRO A 161 -3.70 12.40 -11.39
CA PRO A 161 -5.11 12.75 -11.34
C PRO A 161 -5.97 11.76 -12.15
N VAL A 162 -7.11 11.39 -11.56
CA VAL A 162 -8.14 10.57 -12.22
C VAL A 162 -9.38 11.43 -12.42
N VAL A 163 -9.82 11.51 -13.68
CA VAL A 163 -10.91 12.37 -14.14
C VAL A 163 -12.06 11.52 -14.66
N GLU A 164 -13.29 11.94 -14.40
CA GLU A 164 -14.51 11.33 -14.95
C GLU A 164 -15.50 12.45 -15.31
N ASN A 165 -16.10 12.38 -16.50
CA ASN A 165 -17.02 13.42 -17.01
C ASN A 165 -16.49 14.88 -17.01
N GLY A 166 -15.16 15.06 -16.95
CA GLY A 166 -14.49 16.37 -16.87
C GLY A 166 -14.14 16.81 -15.44
N GLU A 167 -14.62 16.10 -14.41
CA GLU A 167 -14.39 16.40 -13.01
C GLU A 167 -13.29 15.50 -12.40
N VAL A 168 -12.58 16.03 -11.40
CA VAL A 168 -11.55 15.28 -10.65
C VAL A 168 -12.22 14.39 -9.60
N ILE A 169 -12.21 13.08 -9.82
CA ILE A 169 -12.79 12.13 -8.86
C ILE A 169 -11.78 11.62 -7.83
N ALA A 170 -10.50 11.51 -8.21
CA ALA A 170 -9.49 10.88 -7.36
C ALA A 170 -8.05 11.22 -7.76
N LEU A 171 -7.11 10.75 -6.92
CA LEU A 171 -5.68 10.71 -7.19
C LEU A 171 -5.18 9.26 -7.11
N LEU A 172 -4.43 8.83 -8.13
CA LEU A 172 -3.70 7.57 -8.13
C LEU A 172 -2.27 7.79 -7.62
N ASP A 173 -1.79 6.90 -6.75
CA ASP A 173 -0.49 6.98 -6.08
C ASP A 173 0.31 5.71 -6.39
N ILE A 174 1.43 5.84 -7.12
CA ILE A 174 2.20 4.69 -7.62
C ILE A 174 2.74 3.81 -6.49
N ALA A 175 3.06 4.41 -5.33
CA ALA A 175 3.57 3.67 -4.19
C ALA A 175 2.49 2.71 -3.66
N LYS A 176 1.25 3.20 -3.52
CA LYS A 176 0.11 2.38 -3.09
C LYS A 176 -0.21 1.26 -4.09
N CYS A 177 -0.12 1.55 -5.39
CA CYS A 177 -0.28 0.53 -6.42
C CYS A 177 0.78 -0.58 -6.31
N LEU A 178 2.05 -0.20 -6.08
CA LEU A 178 3.15 -1.16 -5.91
C LEU A 178 2.98 -2.00 -4.64
N TYR A 179 2.62 -1.39 -3.50
CA TYR A 179 2.37 -2.11 -2.26
C TYR A 179 1.16 -3.05 -2.36
N ASP A 180 0.06 -2.61 -2.99
CA ASP A 180 -1.09 -3.46 -3.26
C ASP A 180 -0.68 -4.67 -4.14
N ALA A 181 0.15 -4.47 -5.17
CA ALA A 181 0.65 -5.54 -6.02
C ALA A 181 1.55 -6.54 -5.27
N ILE A 182 2.52 -6.07 -4.48
CA ILE A 182 3.40 -6.92 -3.66
C ILE A 182 2.55 -7.75 -2.68
N ALA A 183 1.67 -7.09 -1.93
CA ALA A 183 0.81 -7.76 -0.95
C ALA A 183 -0.16 -8.76 -1.61
N ARG A 184 -0.61 -8.52 -2.85
CA ARG A 184 -1.43 -9.47 -3.63
C ARG A 184 -0.60 -10.68 -4.05
N MET A 185 0.61 -10.46 -4.57
CA MET A 185 1.50 -11.54 -4.99
C MET A 185 1.89 -12.45 -3.83
N GLU A 186 2.22 -11.87 -2.68
CA GLU A 186 2.59 -12.62 -1.47
C GLU A 186 1.43 -13.49 -0.97
N ARG A 187 0.21 -12.95 -0.90
CA ARG A 187 -0.99 -13.73 -0.53
C ARG A 187 -1.27 -14.89 -1.49
N SER A 188 -1.04 -14.71 -2.79
CA SER A 188 -1.26 -15.78 -3.77
C SER A 188 -0.17 -16.87 -3.72
N VAL A 189 1.08 -16.49 -3.46
CA VAL A 189 2.15 -17.47 -3.20
C VAL A 189 1.86 -18.26 -1.92
N GLU A 190 1.41 -17.60 -0.86
CA GLU A 190 1.08 -18.29 0.40
C GLU A 190 -0.12 -19.24 0.26
N LYS A 191 -1.19 -18.80 -0.44
CA LYS A 191 -2.27 -19.70 -0.87
C LYS A 191 -1.75 -20.86 -1.71
N GLY A 192 -0.80 -20.59 -2.62
CA GLY A 192 -0.16 -21.59 -3.46
C GLY A 192 0.60 -22.66 -2.67
N LYS A 193 1.36 -22.25 -1.64
CA LYS A 193 2.06 -23.14 -0.71
C LYS A 193 1.10 -23.94 0.16
N ALA A 194 0.04 -23.31 0.67
CA ALA A 194 -1.00 -24.02 1.44
C ALA A 194 -1.70 -25.09 0.59
N ILE A 195 -2.01 -24.78 -0.68
CA ILE A 195 -2.54 -25.76 -1.65
C ILE A 195 -1.51 -26.86 -1.91
N ALA A 196 -0.24 -26.51 -2.15
CA ALA A 196 0.82 -27.50 -2.38
C ALA A 196 0.99 -28.45 -1.18
N ALA A 197 1.02 -27.94 0.05
CA ALA A 197 1.12 -28.76 1.26
C ALA A 197 -0.12 -29.65 1.47
N ALA A 198 -1.32 -29.15 1.17
CA ALA A 198 -2.55 -29.95 1.20
C ALA A 198 -2.56 -31.04 0.12
N VAL A 199 -2.01 -30.77 -1.06
CA VAL A 199 -1.91 -31.71 -2.18
C VAL A 199 -0.76 -32.71 -1.98
N GLU A 200 0.35 -32.35 -1.35
CA GLU A 200 1.47 -33.25 -1.02
C GLU A 200 1.04 -34.36 -0.04
N GLY A 201 0.05 -34.08 0.82
CA GLY A 201 -0.65 -35.09 1.62
C GLY A 201 -1.48 -36.10 0.82
N VAL A 202 -1.85 -35.77 -0.42
CA VAL A 202 -2.66 -36.60 -1.35
C VAL A 202 -1.80 -37.26 -2.43
N GLU A 203 -0.78 -36.57 -2.95
CA GLU A 203 0.13 -37.06 -4.00
C GLU A 203 0.96 -38.28 -3.56
N LYS A 204 1.09 -38.54 -2.26
CA LYS A 204 1.66 -39.81 -1.74
C LYS A 204 0.96 -41.07 -2.27
N ASN A 205 -0.28 -40.96 -2.77
CA ASN A 205 -1.00 -42.04 -3.44
C ASN A 205 -1.28 -41.80 -4.95
N TRP A 206 -1.03 -40.60 -5.50
CA TRP A 206 -1.33 -40.29 -6.90
C TRP A 206 -0.27 -39.35 -7.51
N GLY A 207 0.66 -39.91 -8.29
CA GLY A 207 1.76 -39.14 -8.88
C GLY A 207 1.35 -38.37 -10.13
N THR A 208 1.00 -37.08 -9.98
CA THR A 208 0.84 -36.14 -11.10
C THR A 208 1.23 -34.71 -10.69
N SER A 209 2.43 -34.26 -11.07
CA SER A 209 2.89 -32.90 -10.75
C SER A 209 2.04 -31.81 -11.39
N ILE A 210 1.45 -30.93 -10.56
CA ILE A 210 0.64 -29.79 -11.01
C ILE A 210 1.52 -28.54 -11.17
N ALA A 211 1.97 -28.26 -12.39
CA ALA A 211 2.64 -27.00 -12.73
C ALA A 211 1.62 -25.84 -12.80
N GLY A 212 1.31 -25.25 -11.65
CA GLY A 212 0.32 -24.17 -11.51
C GLY A 212 0.85 -22.74 -11.76
N PRO A 213 -0.05 -21.73 -11.84
CA PRO A 213 0.28 -20.31 -12.06
C PRO A 213 1.28 -19.70 -11.06
N ASN A 214 1.40 -20.30 -9.88
CA ASN A 214 2.28 -19.85 -8.80
C ASN A 214 3.75 -19.82 -9.21
N THR A 215 4.19 -20.78 -10.04
CA THR A 215 5.59 -20.88 -10.53
C THR A 215 6.03 -19.64 -11.34
N PHE A 216 5.12 -19.08 -12.14
CA PHE A 216 5.36 -17.85 -12.89
C PHE A 216 5.45 -16.63 -11.96
N MET A 217 4.58 -16.56 -10.95
CA MET A 217 4.58 -15.47 -9.97
C MET A 217 5.84 -15.49 -9.07
N GLU A 218 6.28 -16.66 -8.65
CA GLU A 218 7.56 -16.83 -7.92
C GLU A 218 8.73 -16.43 -8.81
N THR A 219 8.76 -16.86 -10.08
CA THR A 219 9.80 -16.47 -11.04
C THR A 219 9.83 -14.95 -11.28
N LEU A 220 8.66 -14.30 -11.35
CA LEU A 220 8.58 -12.83 -11.44
C LEU A 220 9.08 -12.16 -10.15
N ARG A 221 8.67 -12.63 -8.96
CA ARG A 221 9.16 -12.10 -7.68
C ARG A 221 10.69 -12.21 -7.61
N GLU A 222 11.23 -13.39 -7.87
CA GLU A 222 12.68 -13.66 -7.84
C GLU A 222 13.47 -12.76 -8.82
N ARG A 223 12.89 -12.33 -9.94
CA ARG A 223 13.57 -11.47 -10.92
C ARG A 223 13.40 -9.97 -10.67
N ILE A 224 12.23 -9.54 -10.20
CA ILE A 224 11.90 -8.11 -10.05
C ILE A 224 12.35 -7.59 -8.69
N PHE A 225 12.35 -8.44 -7.66
CA PHE A 225 12.38 -8.01 -6.27
C PHE A 225 13.55 -8.55 -5.43
N LYS A 226 14.19 -9.64 -5.87
CA LYS A 226 15.42 -10.18 -5.26
C LYS A 226 16.71 -9.40 -5.51
N PRO A 227 16.88 -8.60 -6.59
CA PRO A 227 18.09 -7.81 -6.76
C PRO A 227 18.35 -6.92 -5.55
N SER A 228 19.62 -6.76 -5.19
CA SER A 228 20.06 -5.93 -4.08
C SER A 228 19.98 -4.44 -4.43
N LEU A 229 19.89 -3.57 -3.42
CA LEU A 229 19.91 -2.11 -3.64
C LEU A 229 21.17 -1.65 -4.39
N SER A 230 22.30 -2.33 -4.21
CA SER A 230 23.52 -2.08 -4.99
C SER A 230 23.35 -2.18 -6.51
N THR A 231 22.37 -2.92 -7.03
CA THR A 231 22.12 -2.96 -8.49
C THR A 231 21.40 -1.72 -9.03
N ILE A 232 20.85 -0.88 -8.14
CA ILE A 232 20.02 0.28 -8.50
C ILE A 232 20.60 1.61 -8.04
N ILE A 233 21.70 1.59 -7.27
CA ILE A 233 22.45 2.76 -6.82
C ILE A 233 23.52 3.10 -7.88
N PRO A 234 23.46 4.29 -8.52
CA PRO A 234 24.55 4.76 -9.37
C PRO A 234 25.86 4.95 -8.60
N GLU A 235 26.99 4.57 -9.22
CA GLU A 235 28.35 4.68 -8.63
C GLU A 235 28.72 6.09 -8.13
N ASN A 236 28.11 7.14 -8.71
CA ASN A 236 28.35 8.55 -8.37
C ASN A 236 27.12 9.22 -7.72
N THR A 237 26.40 8.49 -6.85
CA THR A 237 25.24 9.02 -6.13
C THR A 237 25.66 10.13 -5.16
N LYS A 238 25.15 11.35 -5.37
CA LYS A 238 25.38 12.48 -4.46
C LYS A 238 24.37 12.45 -3.31
N VAL A 239 24.86 12.14 -2.11
CA VAL A 239 24.08 12.28 -0.88
C VAL A 239 24.22 13.69 -0.33
N LEU A 240 23.09 14.37 -0.08
CA LEU A 240 23.06 15.63 0.66
C LEU A 240 23.21 15.33 2.15
N LYS A 241 24.43 15.47 2.68
CA LYS A 241 24.75 15.40 4.12
C LYS A 241 24.70 16.84 4.72
N VAL A 242 24.08 17.02 5.88
CA VAL A 242 23.87 18.31 6.57
C VAL A 242 24.08 18.22 8.08
N GLY A 243 24.38 19.35 8.74
CA GLY A 243 24.48 19.48 10.20
C GLY A 243 23.15 19.62 10.93
N LEU A 244 23.17 19.54 12.26
CA LEU A 244 22.00 19.73 13.15
C LEU A 244 21.58 21.19 13.28
N ASP A 245 22.58 22.08 13.32
CA ASP A 245 22.52 23.53 13.49
C ASP A 245 22.15 24.28 12.21
N GLU A 246 22.24 23.62 11.06
CA GLU A 246 21.77 24.18 9.79
C GLU A 246 20.28 24.54 9.85
N THR A 247 19.90 25.60 9.14
CA THR A 247 18.52 26.09 9.10
C THR A 247 17.71 25.37 8.03
N VAL A 248 16.40 25.23 8.26
CA VAL A 248 15.48 24.60 7.29
C VAL A 248 15.61 25.26 5.92
N LEU A 249 15.68 26.59 5.85
CA LEU A 249 15.84 27.33 4.61
C LEU A 249 17.16 26.98 3.90
N GLY A 250 18.28 26.96 4.63
CA GLY A 250 19.60 26.62 4.09
C GLY A 250 19.65 25.20 3.53
N VAL A 251 19.11 24.23 4.26
CA VAL A 251 19.01 22.85 3.76
C VAL A 251 18.07 22.75 2.57
N THR A 252 16.94 23.47 2.56
CA THR A 252 16.00 23.44 1.44
C THR A 252 16.61 24.04 0.16
N MET A 253 17.48 25.04 0.26
CA MET A 253 18.28 25.55 -0.87
C MET A 253 19.26 24.47 -1.37
N LYS A 254 20.02 23.82 -0.47
CA LYS A 254 20.90 22.69 -0.83
C LYS A 254 20.13 21.53 -1.49
N MET A 255 18.89 21.25 -1.06
CA MET A 255 18.04 20.22 -1.69
C MET A 255 17.74 20.55 -3.17
N VAL A 256 17.58 21.83 -3.53
CA VAL A 256 17.42 22.25 -4.93
C VAL A 256 18.72 22.04 -5.72
N GLU A 257 19.87 22.43 -5.18
CA GLU A 257 21.18 22.27 -5.83
C GLU A 257 21.54 20.79 -6.06
N TYR A 258 21.27 19.93 -5.07
CA TYR A 258 21.47 18.48 -5.14
C TYR A 258 20.35 17.74 -5.88
N GLN A 259 19.29 18.45 -6.32
CA GLN A 259 18.06 17.91 -6.92
C GLN A 259 17.32 16.86 -6.06
N SER A 260 17.63 16.82 -4.76
CA SER A 260 17.11 15.86 -3.78
C SER A 260 15.75 16.28 -3.21
N SER A 261 15.04 15.31 -2.64
CA SER A 261 13.84 15.55 -1.81
C SER A 261 14.03 15.13 -0.33
N ALA A 262 15.26 14.74 0.03
CA ALA A 262 15.70 14.43 1.40
C ALA A 262 17.14 14.89 1.67
N ALA A 263 17.45 15.21 2.92
CA ALA A 263 18.79 15.51 3.44
C ALA A 263 19.10 14.59 4.63
N MET A 264 20.33 14.06 4.66
CA MET A 264 20.87 13.20 5.73
C MET A 264 21.51 14.07 6.80
N VAL A 265 21.02 13.96 8.03
CA VAL A 265 21.55 14.74 9.16
C VAL A 265 22.62 13.91 9.84
N MET A 266 23.84 14.45 9.86
CA MET A 266 25.05 13.73 10.24
C MET A 266 25.73 14.36 11.47
N VAL A 267 26.17 13.53 12.40
CA VAL A 267 27.01 13.94 13.56
C VAL A 267 28.16 12.96 13.66
N GLU A 268 29.41 13.45 13.68
CA GLU A 268 30.62 12.60 13.72
C GLU A 268 30.61 11.47 12.67
N ASN A 269 30.18 11.81 11.45
CA ASN A 269 29.95 10.88 10.32
C ASN A 269 28.87 9.79 10.53
N LYS A 270 28.12 9.81 11.63
CA LYS A 270 26.97 8.93 11.87
C LYS A 270 25.66 9.59 11.44
N LEU A 271 24.77 8.80 10.85
CA LEU A 271 23.41 9.22 10.52
C LEU A 271 22.57 9.33 11.80
N VAL A 272 22.09 10.53 12.12
CA VAL A 272 21.24 10.78 13.30
C VAL A 272 19.81 11.21 12.93
N GLY A 273 19.59 11.63 11.68
CA GLY A 273 18.29 12.12 11.24
C GLY A 273 18.12 12.19 9.73
N ILE A 274 16.88 12.38 9.29
CA ILE A 274 16.50 12.71 7.91
C ILE A 274 15.54 13.91 7.91
N LEU A 275 15.75 14.85 7.00
CA LEU A 275 14.79 15.91 6.71
C LEU A 275 14.28 15.78 5.27
N THR A 276 12.97 15.66 5.09
CA THR A 276 12.32 15.52 3.76
C THR A 276 11.45 16.72 3.41
N SER A 277 11.08 16.86 2.12
CA SER A 277 10.07 17.84 1.68
C SER A 277 8.75 17.73 2.45
N LYS A 278 8.36 16.51 2.83
CA LYS A 278 7.19 16.23 3.65
C LYS A 278 7.34 16.80 5.07
N ASP A 279 8.51 16.70 5.68
CA ASP A 279 8.76 17.22 7.03
C ASP A 279 8.73 18.76 7.05
N ILE A 280 9.26 19.41 6.00
CA ILE A 280 9.17 20.87 5.82
C ILE A 280 7.69 21.31 5.80
N LEU A 281 6.84 20.66 5.00
CA LEU A 281 5.40 20.92 5.01
C LEU A 281 4.74 20.62 6.36
N MET A 282 4.99 19.42 6.90
CA MET A 282 4.22 18.84 8.01
C MET A 282 4.66 19.30 9.40
N ARG A 283 5.88 19.82 9.57
CA ARG A 283 6.45 20.23 10.87
C ARG A 283 6.93 21.68 10.92
N VAL A 284 7.22 22.31 9.77
CA VAL A 284 7.65 23.72 9.72
C VAL A 284 6.46 24.61 9.34
N ILE A 285 5.93 24.45 8.12
CA ILE A 285 4.87 25.34 7.59
C ILE A 285 3.56 25.17 8.35
N SER A 286 3.11 23.93 8.58
CA SER A 286 1.87 23.63 9.31
C SER A 286 1.86 24.17 10.75
N GLN A 287 3.04 24.32 11.36
CA GLN A 287 3.25 24.81 12.72
C GLN A 287 3.62 26.31 12.77
N ASN A 288 3.58 26.99 11.61
CA ASN A 288 3.95 28.40 11.44
C ASN A 288 5.36 28.73 11.99
N LEU A 289 6.33 27.84 11.79
CA LEU A 289 7.71 28.05 12.23
C LEU A 289 8.53 28.86 11.20
N PRO A 290 9.38 29.81 11.65
CA PRO A 290 10.26 30.58 10.76
C PRO A 290 11.31 29.66 10.13
N GLN A 291 11.30 29.55 8.81
CA GLN A 291 12.15 28.65 8.02
C GLN A 291 13.65 29.03 8.05
N ASP A 292 13.93 30.31 8.25
CA ASP A 292 15.27 30.91 8.27
C ASP A 292 15.99 30.73 9.61
N THR A 293 15.26 30.65 10.74
CA THR A 293 15.85 30.46 12.08
C THR A 293 15.56 29.08 12.70
N THR A 294 14.62 28.29 12.14
CA THR A 294 14.36 26.93 12.63
C THR A 294 15.48 26.00 12.19
N THR A 295 16.14 25.35 13.15
CA THR A 295 17.19 24.36 12.90
C THR A 295 16.63 23.02 12.41
N VAL A 296 17.44 22.27 11.66
CA VAL A 296 17.14 20.92 11.19
C VAL A 296 16.84 19.98 12.36
N GLU A 297 17.65 20.03 13.43
CA GLU A 297 17.49 19.22 14.65
C GLU A 297 16.05 19.23 15.20
N LYS A 298 15.41 20.41 15.21
CA LYS A 298 14.07 20.61 15.77
C LYS A 298 12.96 19.92 14.97
N VAL A 299 13.18 19.62 13.69
CA VAL A 299 12.12 19.18 12.76
C VAL A 299 12.48 17.94 11.94
N MET A 300 13.71 17.44 11.99
CA MET A 300 14.11 16.18 11.36
C MET A 300 13.37 14.98 11.96
N THR A 301 13.24 13.92 11.17
CA THR A 301 12.90 12.59 11.69
C THR A 301 14.17 12.00 12.28
N GLN A 302 14.23 11.84 13.60
CA GLN A 302 15.38 11.27 14.32
C GLN A 302 15.49 9.76 14.06
N ASN A 303 16.72 9.23 14.10
CA ASN A 303 17.01 7.79 13.98
C ASN A 303 16.26 7.10 12.82
N PRO A 304 16.40 7.57 11.57
CA PRO A 304 15.69 6.98 10.44
C PRO A 304 16.07 5.51 10.26
N GLU A 305 15.08 4.68 9.93
CA GLU A 305 15.36 3.33 9.42
C GLU A 305 16.22 3.43 8.15
N SER A 306 17.14 2.49 8.00
CA SER A 306 18.14 2.46 6.93
C SER A 306 18.34 1.06 6.39
N ALA A 307 18.63 0.94 5.09
CA ALA A 307 19.01 -0.31 4.46
C ALA A 307 20.53 -0.46 4.36
N THR A 308 20.99 -1.69 4.09
CA THR A 308 22.36 -1.94 3.60
C THR A 308 22.38 -2.06 2.08
N VAL A 309 23.53 -1.84 1.44
CA VAL A 309 23.69 -2.02 -0.02
C VAL A 309 23.33 -3.43 -0.52
N ASP A 310 23.46 -4.44 0.34
CA ASP A 310 23.17 -5.86 0.03
C ASP A 310 21.70 -6.26 0.28
N MET A 311 20.87 -5.37 0.86
CA MET A 311 19.45 -5.61 1.11
C MET A 311 18.67 -5.79 -0.20
N ALA A 312 17.69 -6.71 -0.22
CA ALA A 312 16.83 -6.91 -1.38
C ALA A 312 15.83 -5.75 -1.57
N ILE A 313 15.50 -5.44 -2.83
CA ILE A 313 14.57 -4.38 -3.21
C ILE A 313 13.20 -4.51 -2.52
N VAL A 314 12.65 -5.72 -2.37
CA VAL A 314 11.35 -5.92 -1.71
C VAL A 314 11.39 -5.66 -0.20
N ASP A 315 12.50 -5.99 0.46
CA ASP A 315 12.64 -5.75 1.91
C ASP A 315 12.71 -4.24 2.18
N ALA A 316 13.42 -3.49 1.33
CA ALA A 316 13.41 -2.03 1.32
C ALA A 316 12.00 -1.45 1.09
N LEU A 317 11.22 -2.00 0.15
CA LEU A 317 9.83 -1.59 -0.08
C LEU A 317 8.92 -1.90 1.10
N HIS A 318 9.10 -3.04 1.78
CA HIS A 318 8.38 -3.40 2.99
C HIS A 318 8.71 -2.48 4.15
N ILE A 319 9.99 -2.16 4.38
CA ILE A 319 10.45 -1.18 5.36
C ILE A 319 9.75 0.17 5.12
N MET A 320 9.82 0.71 3.90
CA MET A 320 9.16 1.97 3.52
C MET A 320 7.63 1.92 3.69
N HIS A 321 7.00 0.82 3.26
CA HIS A 321 5.56 0.63 3.41
C HIS A 321 5.14 0.59 4.89
N ASN A 322 5.85 -0.16 5.72
CA ASN A 322 5.46 -0.41 7.10
C ASN A 322 5.74 0.82 7.98
N GLY A 323 6.91 1.45 7.82
CA GLY A 323 7.28 2.70 8.48
C GLY A 323 6.59 3.96 7.95
N LYS A 324 5.84 3.87 6.83
CA LYS A 324 5.07 4.97 6.21
C LYS A 324 5.92 6.18 5.77
N PHE A 325 7.15 5.91 5.33
CA PHE A 325 8.08 6.87 4.73
C PHE A 325 8.43 6.45 3.29
N LEU A 326 8.91 7.42 2.49
CA LEU A 326 9.16 7.22 1.06
C LEU A 326 10.62 7.45 0.65
N HIS A 327 11.50 7.61 1.64
CA HIS A 327 12.94 7.79 1.49
C HIS A 327 13.65 6.85 2.45
N LEU A 328 14.63 6.09 1.94
CA LEU A 328 15.40 5.11 2.71
C LEU A 328 16.89 5.43 2.52
N PRO A 329 17.58 5.90 3.58
CA PRO A 329 19.04 5.94 3.63
C PRO A 329 19.62 4.55 3.41
N VAL A 330 20.69 4.45 2.62
CA VAL A 330 21.43 3.19 2.40
C VAL A 330 22.85 3.35 2.90
N LEU A 331 23.24 2.41 3.77
CA LEU A 331 24.55 2.32 4.38
C LEU A 331 25.41 1.28 3.67
N ASP A 332 26.71 1.54 3.61
CA ASP A 332 27.71 0.53 3.25
C ASP A 332 28.09 -0.36 4.45
N LYS A 333 29.21 -1.07 4.34
CA LYS A 333 29.70 -2.01 5.36
C LYS A 333 30.42 -1.32 6.52
N ASP A 334 30.87 -0.08 6.32
CA ASP A 334 31.54 0.74 7.33
C ASP A 334 30.51 1.62 8.11
N GLY A 335 29.25 1.60 7.67
CA GLY A 335 28.13 2.34 8.26
C GLY A 335 27.92 3.72 7.65
N ASP A 336 28.60 4.01 6.54
CA ASP A 336 28.57 5.31 5.88
C ASP A 336 27.36 5.43 4.93
N VAL A 337 26.71 6.60 4.92
CA VAL A 337 25.56 6.83 4.03
C VAL A 337 26.04 7.05 2.59
N VAL A 338 25.84 6.04 1.74
CA VAL A 338 26.27 6.03 0.33
C VAL A 338 25.15 6.40 -0.64
N ALA A 339 23.89 6.21 -0.27
CA ALA A 339 22.75 6.61 -1.08
C ALA A 339 21.53 6.99 -0.23
N VAL A 340 20.57 7.67 -0.85
CA VAL A 340 19.19 7.81 -0.34
C VAL A 340 18.27 7.45 -1.48
N ILE A 341 17.51 6.36 -1.32
CA ILE A 341 16.63 5.86 -2.36
C ILE A 341 15.19 6.25 -2.02
N ASP A 342 14.44 6.73 -3.02
CA ASP A 342 13.01 6.97 -2.87
C ASP A 342 12.16 5.93 -3.60
N VAL A 343 10.87 5.90 -3.28
CA VAL A 343 9.93 4.90 -3.83
C VAL A 343 9.82 4.98 -5.36
N ILE A 344 10.06 6.14 -6.00
CA ILE A 344 10.04 6.27 -7.46
C ILE A 344 11.27 5.58 -8.04
N HIS A 345 12.45 5.83 -7.46
CA HIS A 345 13.69 5.19 -7.88
C HIS A 345 13.59 3.66 -7.74
N ILE A 346 13.06 3.15 -6.63
CA ILE A 346 12.82 1.70 -6.50
C ILE A 346 11.80 1.21 -7.53
N THR A 347 10.66 1.89 -7.69
CA THR A 347 9.62 1.45 -8.64
C THR A 347 10.16 1.42 -10.06
N HIS A 348 10.87 2.46 -10.50
CA HIS A 348 11.49 2.53 -11.81
C HIS A 348 12.58 1.47 -12.00
N ALA A 349 13.39 1.20 -10.97
CA ALA A 349 14.43 0.20 -11.04
C ALA A 349 13.85 -1.22 -11.08
N ALA A 350 12.84 -1.54 -10.26
CA ALA A 350 12.08 -2.79 -10.35
C ALA A 350 11.47 -2.97 -11.75
N VAL A 351 10.92 -1.90 -12.34
CA VAL A 351 10.40 -1.91 -13.72
C VAL A 351 11.51 -2.14 -14.76
N THR A 352 12.68 -1.54 -14.58
CA THR A 352 13.81 -1.66 -15.50
C THR A 352 14.44 -3.05 -15.44
N THR A 353 14.72 -3.56 -14.23
CA THR A 353 15.34 -4.87 -14.01
C THR A 353 14.43 -6.01 -14.44
N ALA A 354 13.11 -5.86 -14.32
CA ALA A 354 12.13 -6.76 -14.95
C ALA A 354 12.36 -6.93 -16.46
N GLY A 355 12.78 -5.86 -17.15
CA GLY A 355 13.06 -5.86 -18.58
C GLY A 355 14.48 -6.27 -18.97
N SER A 356 15.50 -5.82 -18.22
CA SER A 356 16.91 -5.98 -18.60
C SER A 356 17.41 -7.43 -18.52
N THR A 357 16.82 -8.27 -17.69
CA THR A 357 17.28 -9.66 -17.41
C THR A 357 17.08 -10.66 -18.57
N ALA A 358 16.86 -10.17 -19.80
CA ALA A 358 16.72 -11.01 -20.99
C ALA A 358 17.28 -10.39 -22.29
N GLY A 359 17.94 -9.22 -22.23
CA GLY A 359 18.54 -8.59 -23.41
C GLY A 359 17.54 -8.15 -24.49
N ILE A 360 16.30 -7.82 -24.10
CA ILE A 360 15.19 -7.50 -25.01
C ILE A 360 14.79 -6.01 -24.94
N ASN A 361 14.13 -5.57 -26.01
CA ASN A 361 13.70 -4.21 -26.30
C ASN A 361 12.86 -3.58 -25.16
N ASN A 362 12.78 -2.26 -25.15
CA ASN A 362 11.93 -1.49 -24.22
C ASN A 362 10.44 -1.92 -24.28
N GLU A 363 9.95 -2.35 -25.45
CA GLU A 363 8.60 -2.91 -25.62
C GLU A 363 8.37 -4.20 -24.83
N THR A 364 9.38 -5.06 -24.72
CA THR A 364 9.29 -6.34 -24.02
C THR A 364 9.46 -6.17 -22.50
N ALA A 365 10.23 -5.17 -22.07
CA ALA A 365 10.23 -4.70 -20.69
C ALA A 365 8.83 -4.19 -20.27
N ASN A 366 8.22 -3.34 -21.10
CA ASN A 366 6.84 -2.88 -20.90
C ASN A 366 5.84 -4.04 -20.95
N SER A 367 6.05 -5.07 -21.78
CA SER A 367 5.22 -6.28 -21.81
C SER A 367 5.38 -7.16 -20.57
N MET A 368 6.59 -7.30 -20.01
CA MET A 368 6.80 -8.01 -18.74
C MET A 368 6.22 -7.22 -17.57
N MET A 369 6.29 -5.90 -17.60
CA MET A 369 5.64 -5.04 -16.61
C MET A 369 4.12 -5.06 -16.74
N GLN A 370 3.59 -5.09 -17.96
CA GLN A 370 2.18 -5.33 -18.21
C GLN A 370 1.76 -6.70 -17.66
N LYS A 371 2.50 -7.78 -17.97
CA LYS A 371 2.24 -9.11 -17.39
C LYS A 371 2.37 -9.14 -15.87
N PHE A 372 3.26 -8.36 -15.28
CA PHE A 372 3.41 -8.23 -13.84
C PHE A 372 2.17 -7.57 -13.22
N TRP A 373 1.76 -6.40 -13.73
CA TRP A 373 0.57 -5.71 -13.28
C TRP A 373 -0.69 -6.53 -13.56
N ASP A 374 -0.85 -7.07 -14.75
CA ASP A 374 -1.95 -7.96 -15.12
C ASP A 374 -1.97 -9.18 -14.20
N SER A 375 -0.84 -9.83 -13.90
CA SER A 375 -0.82 -10.96 -12.95
C SER A 375 -1.18 -10.53 -11.53
N ALA A 376 -0.62 -9.42 -11.03
CA ALA A 376 -0.95 -8.90 -9.71
C ALA A 376 -2.42 -8.41 -9.61
N MET A 377 -3.01 -7.95 -10.71
CA MET A 377 -4.31 -7.28 -10.75
C MET A 377 -5.46 -8.15 -11.27
N ALA A 378 -5.17 -9.23 -12.02
CA ALA A 378 -6.11 -10.26 -12.49
C ALA A 378 -6.29 -11.39 -11.48
N LEU A 379 -5.47 -11.45 -10.42
CA LEU A 379 -5.85 -12.09 -9.18
C LEU A 379 -7.19 -11.50 -8.74
N SER A 380 -8.24 -12.33 -8.83
CA SER A 380 -9.61 -11.97 -8.51
C SER A 380 -9.67 -11.23 -7.17
N PRO A 381 -10.52 -10.20 -7.03
CA PRO A 381 -10.97 -9.83 -5.71
C PRO A 381 -11.63 -11.08 -5.11
N THR A 382 -11.05 -11.62 -4.03
CA THR A 382 -11.91 -12.27 -3.04
C THR A 382 -12.79 -11.16 -2.49
N GLU A 383 -14.10 -11.42 -2.42
CA GLU A 383 -15.13 -10.45 -2.03
C GLU A 383 -15.02 -10.14 -0.53
N ASP A 384 -14.01 -9.34 -0.18
CA ASP A 384 -13.75 -8.93 1.19
C ASP A 384 -13.44 -7.43 1.24
N ILE A 385 -14.37 -6.73 1.90
CA ILE A 385 -14.25 -5.39 2.49
C ILE A 385 -14.21 -4.20 1.50
N ASP A 386 -15.41 -3.71 1.21
CA ASP A 386 -15.68 -2.33 0.85
C ASP A 386 -15.57 -1.43 2.11
N GLU A 387 -14.39 -0.83 2.36
CA GLU A 387 -14.21 0.17 3.43
C GLU A 387 -14.73 1.57 3.03
N THR A 388 -16.02 1.68 2.70
CA THR A 388 -16.71 2.96 2.50
C THR A 388 -17.42 3.48 3.77
N ARG A 389 -16.75 3.42 4.93
CA ARG A 389 -17.21 4.09 6.17
C ARG A 389 -16.07 4.73 6.98
N SER A 390 -15.80 6.02 6.74
CA SER A 390 -15.06 6.91 7.66
C SER A 390 -15.15 8.40 7.26
N GLU A 391 -16.30 9.05 7.44
CA GLU A 391 -16.38 10.51 7.65
C GLU A 391 -17.56 10.85 8.60
N GLU A 392 -17.66 10.22 9.78
CA GLU A 392 -18.59 10.68 10.83
C GLU A 392 -18.15 10.32 12.28
N GLU A 393 -16.92 10.66 12.66
CA GLU A 393 -16.55 10.72 14.09
C GLU A 393 -15.47 11.79 14.35
N SER A 394 -15.91 13.05 14.40
CA SER A 394 -15.04 14.18 14.76
C SER A 394 -15.73 15.12 15.76
N MET A 395 -15.93 14.66 16.99
CA MET A 395 -16.15 15.53 18.17
C MET A 395 -16.05 14.75 19.50
N LYS A 396 -14.83 14.58 20.04
CA LYS A 396 -14.51 14.78 21.48
C LYS A 396 -13.02 14.63 21.82
N LEU A 397 -12.55 15.58 22.63
CA LEU A 397 -11.35 15.51 23.48
C LEU A 397 -11.63 14.48 24.62
N SER A 398 -10.70 13.81 25.31
CA SER A 398 -9.27 14.10 25.60
C SER A 398 -8.52 12.81 26.06
N SER A 399 -7.24 12.97 26.46
CA SER A 399 -6.38 12.08 27.28
C SER A 399 -5.87 10.73 26.72
N GLU A 400 -4.65 10.79 26.17
CA GLU A 400 -3.43 10.07 26.60
C GLU A 400 -3.22 8.54 26.50
N ILE A 401 -1.96 8.23 26.15
CA ILE A 401 -1.17 6.98 26.20
C ILE A 401 -1.37 5.94 25.08
N GLU A 402 -0.31 5.86 24.26
CA GLU A 402 0.29 4.76 23.49
C GLU A 402 -0.48 3.47 23.13
N GLY A 403 -0.27 3.02 21.88
CA GLY A 403 -0.23 1.58 21.58
C GLY A 403 -0.90 1.13 20.27
N THR A 404 -0.09 0.67 19.33
CA THR A 404 -0.43 -0.35 18.30
C THR A 404 -1.62 -0.09 17.36
N LYS A 405 -1.32 0.21 16.08
CA LYS A 405 -2.31 0.11 15.00
C LYS A 405 -2.57 -1.35 14.65
N SER A 406 -3.85 -1.69 14.55
CA SER A 406 -4.37 -3.02 14.20
C SER A 406 -3.86 -3.52 12.85
N PHE A 407 -3.29 -4.73 12.84
CA PHE A 407 -3.23 -5.57 11.65
C PHE A 407 -4.54 -6.37 11.55
N SER A 408 -5.24 -6.27 10.41
CA SER A 408 -6.41 -7.11 10.14
C SER A 408 -5.95 -8.45 9.56
N TYR A 409 -5.68 -9.43 10.43
CA TYR A 409 -5.46 -10.81 10.01
C TYR A 409 -6.81 -11.43 9.62
N PRO A 410 -6.96 -12.02 8.42
CA PRO A 410 -8.26 -12.50 7.92
C PRO A 410 -8.88 -13.65 8.75
N ASN A 411 -8.08 -14.32 9.58
CA ASN A 411 -8.50 -15.38 10.50
C ASN A 411 -8.61 -14.94 11.97
N THR A 412 -8.53 -13.64 12.27
CA THR A 412 -8.69 -13.15 13.65
C THR A 412 -10.06 -12.55 13.93
N PHE A 413 -10.54 -12.74 15.15
CA PHE A 413 -11.74 -12.09 15.66
C PHE A 413 -11.44 -11.47 17.02
N ALA A 414 -12.26 -10.50 17.42
CA ALA A 414 -12.09 -9.85 18.71
C ALA A 414 -12.75 -10.69 19.82
N PHE A 415 -12.07 -10.79 20.94
CA PHE A 415 -12.58 -11.39 22.16
C PHE A 415 -12.52 -10.37 23.29
N LYS A 416 -13.51 -10.41 24.17
CA LYS A 416 -13.57 -9.65 25.42
C LYS A 416 -13.62 -10.63 26.58
N LEU A 417 -12.81 -10.44 27.61
CA LEU A 417 -12.77 -11.30 28.78
C LEU A 417 -12.53 -10.46 30.03
N GLN A 418 -13.29 -10.70 31.09
CA GLN A 418 -13.15 -9.98 32.36
C GLN A 418 -12.28 -10.77 33.33
N ASP A 419 -11.33 -10.10 33.98
CA ASP A 419 -10.50 -10.74 35.01
C ASP A 419 -11.12 -10.70 36.42
N LYS A 420 -10.49 -11.41 37.37
CA LYS A 420 -10.92 -11.50 38.78
C LYS A 420 -10.93 -10.13 39.48
N LYS A 421 -10.27 -9.10 38.92
CA LYS A 421 -10.22 -7.71 39.41
C LYS A 421 -11.25 -6.81 38.71
N GLY A 422 -12.14 -7.38 37.89
CA GLY A 422 -13.19 -6.69 37.17
C GLY A 422 -12.73 -5.95 35.91
N ARG A 423 -11.45 -6.04 35.52
CA ARG A 423 -10.91 -5.34 34.35
C ARG A 423 -11.28 -6.10 33.08
N MET A 424 -11.70 -5.37 32.05
CA MET A 424 -12.10 -5.96 30.76
C MET A 424 -10.92 -5.97 29.80
N HIS A 425 -10.42 -7.16 29.47
CA HIS A 425 -9.39 -7.38 28.46
C HIS A 425 -10.04 -7.53 27.10
N ARG A 426 -9.62 -6.74 26.11
CA ARG A 426 -10.01 -6.90 24.70
C ARG A 426 -8.79 -7.28 23.88
N PHE A 427 -8.90 -8.32 23.06
CA PHE A 427 -7.81 -8.79 22.22
C PHE A 427 -8.31 -9.36 20.89
N MET A 428 -7.41 -9.43 19.91
CA MET A 428 -7.63 -10.18 18.67
C MET A 428 -6.94 -11.54 18.82
N CYS A 429 -7.59 -12.61 18.40
CA CYS A 429 -7.03 -13.96 18.37
C CYS A 429 -7.47 -14.70 17.11
N GLU A 430 -6.64 -15.62 16.64
CA GLU A 430 -6.99 -16.56 15.56
C GLU A 430 -8.15 -17.45 16.00
N THR A 431 -9.04 -17.79 15.07
CA THR A 431 -10.32 -18.44 15.37
C THR A 431 -10.43 -19.87 14.86
N GLN A 432 -9.32 -20.45 14.42
CA GLN A 432 -9.27 -21.82 13.90
C GLN A 432 -8.67 -22.82 14.92
N SER A 433 -8.18 -22.35 16.07
CA SER A 433 -7.72 -23.23 17.15
C SER A 433 -7.99 -22.65 18.54
N LEU A 434 -8.68 -23.44 19.35
CA LEU A 434 -8.94 -23.21 20.76
C LEU A 434 -7.64 -23.17 21.56
N THR A 435 -6.60 -23.92 21.16
CA THR A 435 -5.26 -23.85 21.79
C THR A 435 -4.65 -22.46 21.63
N THR A 436 -4.81 -21.80 20.47
CA THR A 436 -4.34 -20.42 20.27
C THR A 436 -5.14 -19.43 21.12
N LEU A 437 -6.46 -19.62 21.24
CA LEU A 437 -7.32 -18.82 22.12
C LEU A 437 -6.94 -18.97 23.60
N ILE A 438 -6.75 -20.20 24.08
CA ILE A 438 -6.28 -20.48 25.45
C ILE A 438 -4.90 -19.86 25.69
N THR A 439 -3.98 -19.95 24.73
CA THR A 439 -2.66 -19.31 24.82
C THR A 439 -2.79 -17.78 24.96
N ALA A 440 -3.69 -17.16 24.19
CA ALA A 440 -3.96 -15.71 24.29
C ALA A 440 -4.64 -15.31 25.61
N ILE A 441 -5.45 -16.19 26.21
CA ILE A 441 -6.05 -16.02 27.54
C ILE A 441 -4.96 -16.13 28.63
N LEU A 442 -4.13 -17.18 28.59
CA LEU A 442 -3.01 -17.40 29.53
C LEU A 442 -2.01 -16.24 29.54
N GLN A 443 -1.70 -15.64 28.38
CA GLN A 443 -0.83 -14.46 28.30
C GLN A 443 -1.37 -13.21 29.01
N ARG A 444 -2.68 -13.17 29.33
CA ARG A 444 -3.38 -12.02 29.92
C ARG A 444 -3.86 -12.28 31.34
N MET A 445 -4.18 -13.53 31.65
CA MET A 445 -4.76 -13.99 32.91
C MET A 445 -3.90 -15.07 33.60
N GLY A 446 -2.64 -15.24 33.22
CA GLY A 446 -1.76 -16.30 33.75
C GLY A 446 -1.61 -16.30 35.28
N ASP A 447 -1.67 -15.13 35.92
CA ASP A 447 -1.66 -15.01 37.39
C ASP A 447 -3.04 -15.31 38.03
N ASP A 448 -4.12 -15.27 37.25
CA ASP A 448 -5.51 -15.45 37.69
C ASP A 448 -6.04 -16.88 37.37
N ILE A 449 -5.32 -17.69 36.59
CA ILE A 449 -5.69 -19.07 36.20
C ILE A 449 -4.77 -20.06 36.91
N GLU A 450 -5.36 -20.94 37.73
CA GLU A 450 -4.64 -21.94 38.50
C GLU A 450 -4.36 -23.19 37.63
N PRO A 451 -3.10 -23.66 37.50
CA PRO A 451 -2.78 -24.83 36.66
C PRO A 451 -3.47 -26.12 37.09
N ASP A 452 -3.79 -26.25 38.39
CA ASP A 452 -4.46 -27.40 38.99
C ASP A 452 -6.00 -27.30 38.94
N ASN A 453 -6.56 -26.16 38.49
CA ASN A 453 -8.00 -25.91 38.40
C ASN A 453 -8.32 -25.11 37.11
N LEU A 454 -8.38 -25.85 36.00
CA LEU A 454 -8.55 -25.28 34.66
C LEU A 454 -10.02 -24.90 34.40
N PRO A 455 -10.30 -23.65 33.98
CA PRO A 455 -11.67 -23.23 33.74
C PRO A 455 -12.22 -23.72 32.40
N GLN A 456 -13.53 -23.94 32.36
CA GLN A 456 -14.27 -24.10 31.12
C GLN A 456 -14.47 -22.74 30.46
N ILE A 457 -14.19 -22.65 29.15
CA ILE A 457 -14.40 -21.45 28.36
C ILE A 457 -15.84 -21.46 27.81
N MET A 458 -16.56 -20.36 28.00
CA MET A 458 -17.88 -20.11 27.43
C MET A 458 -17.91 -18.75 26.71
N TYR A 459 -18.86 -18.56 25.81
CA TYR A 459 -19.22 -17.26 25.26
C TYR A 459 -20.68 -16.90 25.59
N GLU A 460 -20.99 -15.60 25.56
CA GLU A 460 -22.35 -15.06 25.67
C GLU A 460 -22.96 -14.93 24.27
N ASP A 461 -24.12 -15.54 24.03
CA ASP A 461 -24.83 -15.55 22.74
C ASP A 461 -25.90 -14.44 22.62
N GLU A 462 -26.72 -14.48 21.56
CA GLU A 462 -27.70 -13.43 21.25
C GLU A 462 -28.88 -13.34 22.23
N ASP A 463 -29.21 -14.44 22.92
CA ASP A 463 -30.19 -14.49 24.01
C ASP A 463 -29.55 -14.16 25.37
N ASN A 464 -28.22 -13.95 25.41
CA ASN A 464 -27.36 -13.80 26.59
C ASN A 464 -27.17 -15.12 27.39
N ASP A 465 -27.40 -16.26 26.75
CA ASP A 465 -27.06 -17.56 27.33
C ASP A 465 -25.54 -17.79 27.26
N LYS A 466 -25.03 -18.59 28.20
CA LYS A 466 -23.61 -18.95 28.27
C LYS A 466 -23.38 -20.30 27.59
N VAL A 467 -22.76 -20.26 26.42
CA VAL A 467 -22.53 -21.44 25.57
C VAL A 467 -21.07 -21.87 25.65
N VAL A 468 -20.83 -23.16 25.89
CA VAL A 468 -19.48 -23.75 26.07
C VAL A 468 -18.70 -23.79 24.75
N LEU A 469 -17.39 -23.52 24.82
CA LEU A 469 -16.41 -23.72 23.77
C LEU A 469 -15.48 -24.88 24.15
N ALA A 470 -15.81 -26.10 23.73
CA ALA A 470 -15.05 -27.31 24.06
C ALA A 470 -14.02 -27.68 22.99
N SER A 471 -14.28 -27.34 21.72
CA SER A 471 -13.47 -27.73 20.56
C SER A 471 -13.15 -26.57 19.61
N ASP A 472 -12.19 -26.80 18.70
CA ASP A 472 -11.85 -25.90 17.58
C ASP A 472 -13.08 -25.63 16.67
N ASN A 473 -13.98 -26.62 16.53
CA ASN A 473 -15.19 -26.50 15.74
C ASN A 473 -16.24 -25.59 16.40
N ASP A 474 -16.39 -25.66 17.73
CA ASP A 474 -17.31 -24.78 18.48
C ASP A 474 -16.84 -23.32 18.41
N LEU A 475 -15.52 -23.10 18.50
CA LEU A 475 -14.92 -21.78 18.33
C LEU A 475 -15.15 -21.22 16.91
N GLY A 476 -14.97 -22.06 15.89
CA GLY A 476 -15.26 -21.70 14.50
C GLY A 476 -16.72 -21.30 14.32
N ALA A 477 -17.66 -22.16 14.75
CA ALA A 477 -19.10 -21.93 14.63
C ALA A 477 -19.56 -20.68 15.38
N ALA A 478 -19.10 -20.46 16.62
CA ALA A 478 -19.44 -19.27 17.41
C ALA A 478 -18.94 -17.97 16.75
N VAL A 479 -17.76 -17.99 16.13
CA VAL A 479 -17.21 -16.83 15.40
C VAL A 479 -17.93 -16.59 14.08
N GLU A 480 -18.27 -17.63 13.33
CA GLU A 480 -19.05 -17.50 12.09
C GLU A 480 -20.47 -16.98 12.37
N HIS A 481 -21.12 -17.47 13.42
CA HIS A 481 -22.40 -16.96 13.88
C HIS A 481 -22.29 -15.48 14.29
N ALA A 482 -21.32 -15.13 15.14
CA ALA A 482 -21.09 -13.74 15.53
C ALA A 482 -20.83 -12.81 14.32
N LYS A 483 -20.12 -13.28 13.28
CA LYS A 483 -19.91 -12.53 12.04
C LYS A 483 -21.21 -12.35 11.24
N SER A 484 -22.05 -13.37 11.13
CA SER A 484 -23.29 -13.30 10.33
C SER A 484 -24.32 -12.34 10.93
N ILE A 485 -24.39 -12.24 12.26
CA ILE A 485 -25.23 -11.26 13.00
C ILE A 485 -24.53 -9.90 13.21
N GLY A 486 -23.35 -9.69 12.61
CA GLY A 486 -22.65 -8.40 12.59
C GLY A 486 -21.95 -7.99 13.89
N TRP A 487 -21.70 -8.92 14.80
CA TRP A 487 -20.98 -8.65 16.04
C TRP A 487 -19.50 -8.34 15.79
N LYS A 488 -18.98 -7.40 16.59
CA LYS A 488 -17.58 -6.94 16.53
C LYS A 488 -16.64 -7.68 17.50
N GLY A 489 -17.07 -8.83 18.02
CA GLY A 489 -16.31 -9.69 18.93
C GLY A 489 -17.18 -10.47 19.92
N LEU A 490 -16.70 -11.64 20.35
CA LEU A 490 -17.35 -12.47 21.38
C LEU A 490 -16.98 -12.00 22.80
N LYS A 491 -17.93 -12.11 23.75
CA LYS A 491 -17.67 -11.93 25.18
C LYS A 491 -17.51 -13.32 25.82
N LEU A 492 -16.33 -13.57 26.37
CA LEU A 492 -15.93 -14.82 26.98
C LEU A 492 -16.14 -14.79 28.49
N HIS A 493 -16.49 -15.95 29.02
CA HIS A 493 -16.62 -16.25 30.44
C HIS A 493 -15.77 -17.49 30.77
N LEU A 494 -15.06 -17.45 31.89
CA LEU A 494 -14.34 -18.59 32.45
C LEU A 494 -15.14 -19.10 33.64
N ASP A 495 -15.59 -20.36 33.60
CA ASP A 495 -16.22 -21.01 34.76
C ASP A 495 -15.24 -21.94 35.46
N TYR A 496 -15.32 -21.95 36.80
CA TYR A 496 -14.47 -22.73 37.69
C TYR A 496 -15.31 -23.67 38.59
N THR A 497 -16.59 -23.87 38.29
CA THR A 497 -17.47 -24.73 39.08
C THR A 497 -17.14 -26.22 38.91
N GLU A 498 -16.43 -26.80 39.89
CA GLU A 498 -16.49 -28.24 40.14
C GLU A 498 -17.90 -28.64 40.60
N GLU A 499 -18.69 -29.31 39.75
CA GLU A 499 -19.80 -30.15 40.22
C GLU A 499 -19.49 -31.64 40.07
N ARG A 500 -18.82 -32.20 41.08
CA ARG A 500 -18.94 -33.62 41.42
C ARG A 500 -20.39 -33.91 41.89
N GLY A 501 -21.34 -34.02 40.96
CA GLY A 501 -22.76 -33.78 41.24
C GLY A 501 -23.84 -34.59 40.51
N HIS A 502 -23.58 -35.83 40.05
CA HIS A 502 -24.63 -36.81 39.69
C HIS A 502 -25.76 -36.35 38.73
N ARG A 503 -25.50 -36.30 37.41
CA ARG A 503 -26.54 -36.60 36.40
C ARG A 503 -26.01 -37.54 35.30
N ARG A 504 -26.75 -38.63 35.07
CA ARG A 504 -26.45 -39.64 34.05
C ARG A 504 -26.71 -39.09 32.64
N GLY A 505 -25.69 -39.11 31.79
CA GLY A 505 -25.80 -38.95 30.34
C GLY A 505 -24.50 -39.39 29.67
N LEU A 506 -24.55 -40.34 28.72
CA LEU A 506 -23.35 -40.82 28.04
C LEU A 506 -22.94 -39.86 26.91
N SER A 507 -22.05 -38.89 27.20
CA SER A 507 -21.25 -38.18 26.17
C SER A 507 -20.14 -37.25 26.69
N SER A 508 -19.97 -37.01 28.00
CA SER A 508 -19.05 -35.96 28.48
C SER A 508 -17.57 -36.34 28.54
N GLU A 509 -17.22 -37.62 28.62
CA GLU A 509 -15.84 -38.06 28.87
C GLU A 509 -14.86 -37.71 27.73
N ASP A 510 -15.30 -37.72 26.47
CA ASP A 510 -14.47 -37.28 25.33
C ASP A 510 -14.29 -35.74 25.30
N MET A 511 -15.32 -34.97 25.72
CA MET A 511 -15.29 -33.50 25.65
C MET A 511 -14.35 -32.87 26.67
N ASP A 512 -14.31 -33.41 27.90
CA ASP A 512 -13.36 -32.95 28.92
C ASP A 512 -11.90 -33.26 28.53
N TYR A 513 -11.68 -34.31 27.73
CA TYR A 513 -10.35 -34.75 27.32
C TYR A 513 -9.68 -33.78 26.32
N ASP A 514 -10.42 -33.29 25.31
CA ASP A 514 -9.89 -32.38 24.29
C ASP A 514 -9.65 -30.96 24.82
N GLN A 515 -10.51 -30.46 25.71
CA GLN A 515 -10.28 -29.17 26.37
C GLN A 515 -9.06 -29.23 27.30
N SER A 516 -8.91 -30.32 28.08
CA SER A 516 -7.72 -30.56 28.92
C SER A 516 -6.43 -30.66 28.10
N ASN A 517 -6.45 -31.37 26.97
CA ASN A 517 -5.32 -31.45 26.05
C ASN A 517 -4.92 -30.07 25.49
N SER A 518 -5.89 -29.23 25.17
CA SER A 518 -5.68 -27.87 24.63
C SER A 518 -5.07 -26.92 25.67
N TRP A 519 -5.52 -26.99 26.94
CA TRP A 519 -4.85 -26.30 28.06
C TRP A 519 -3.41 -26.82 28.26
N ALA A 520 -3.21 -28.14 28.27
CA ALA A 520 -1.87 -28.73 28.45
C ALA A 520 -0.91 -28.37 27.29
N ALA A 521 -1.42 -28.21 26.06
CA ALA A 521 -0.65 -27.70 24.93
C ALA A 521 -0.30 -26.21 25.10
N ALA A 522 -1.26 -25.38 25.50
CA ALA A 522 -1.06 -23.95 25.71
C ALA A 522 -0.09 -23.63 26.87
N TYR A 523 -0.13 -24.38 27.96
CA TYR A 523 0.88 -24.24 29.03
C TYR A 523 2.30 -24.61 28.55
N LYS A 524 2.44 -25.63 27.69
CA LYS A 524 3.73 -25.99 27.10
C LYS A 524 4.27 -24.91 26.16
N THR A 525 3.43 -24.27 25.34
CA THR A 525 3.86 -23.18 24.44
C THR A 525 4.28 -21.93 25.21
N VAL A 526 3.53 -21.53 26.24
CA VAL A 526 3.90 -20.40 27.12
C VAL A 526 5.19 -20.69 27.89
N ALA A 527 5.33 -21.88 28.47
CA ALA A 527 6.54 -22.29 29.19
C ALA A 527 7.79 -22.35 28.29
N ALA A 528 7.65 -22.87 27.05
CA ALA A 528 8.74 -22.88 26.08
C ALA A 528 9.18 -21.46 25.66
N GLY A 529 8.22 -20.54 25.49
CA GLY A 529 8.52 -19.13 25.24
C GLY A 529 9.27 -18.45 26.39
N ALA A 530 8.86 -18.70 27.64
CA ALA A 530 9.55 -18.21 28.82
C ALA A 530 10.97 -18.78 28.96
N ALA A 531 11.15 -20.08 28.69
CA ALA A 531 12.46 -20.74 28.71
C ALA A 531 13.42 -20.19 27.63
N LEU A 532 12.92 -19.88 26.42
CA LEU A 532 13.70 -19.22 25.37
C LEU A 532 14.14 -17.81 25.78
N ALA A 533 13.24 -17.02 26.38
CA ALA A 533 13.56 -15.68 26.87
C ALA A 533 14.63 -15.73 27.99
N ALA A 534 14.50 -16.66 28.94
CA ALA A 534 15.49 -16.88 29.99
C ALA A 534 16.85 -17.36 29.43
N GLY A 535 16.85 -18.30 28.47
CA GLY A 535 18.06 -18.80 27.83
C GLY A 535 18.81 -17.72 27.05
N LEU A 536 18.10 -16.86 26.32
CA LEU A 536 18.66 -15.68 25.68
C LEU A 536 19.23 -14.67 26.70
N GLY A 537 18.52 -14.45 27.81
CA GLY A 537 19.01 -13.62 28.92
C GLY A 537 20.32 -14.13 29.53
N VAL A 538 20.44 -15.44 29.76
CA VAL A 538 21.67 -16.07 30.27
C VAL A 538 22.81 -16.00 29.24
N LEU A 539 22.53 -16.19 27.94
CA LEU A 539 23.52 -16.01 26.87
C LEU A 539 24.03 -14.56 26.78
N VAL A 540 23.14 -13.57 26.91
CA VAL A 540 23.52 -12.14 26.94
C VAL A 540 24.32 -11.81 28.21
N TYR A 541 23.98 -12.40 29.36
CA TYR A 541 24.72 -12.23 30.60
C TYR A 541 26.14 -12.82 30.53
N LEU A 542 26.28 -14.06 30.04
CA LEU A 542 27.58 -14.72 29.87
C LEU A 542 28.47 -13.98 28.85
N LYS A 543 27.89 -13.49 27.74
CA LYS A 543 28.61 -12.69 26.74
C LYS A 543 29.09 -11.34 27.27
N ARG A 544 28.46 -10.81 28.33
CA ARG A 544 28.89 -9.58 29.03
C ARG A 544 30.01 -9.78 30.06
N HIS A 545 30.32 -11.03 30.42
CA HIS A 545 31.34 -11.37 31.43
C HIS A 545 32.60 -12.03 30.84
N SER A 546 32.67 -12.19 29.51
CA SER A 546 33.81 -12.78 28.79
C SER A 546 34.60 -11.75 27.96
N ASN A 547 34.32 -10.46 28.15
CA ASN A 547 35.05 -9.29 27.64
C ASN A 547 35.36 -8.37 28.83
#